data_AF-A0A928CS85-F1
#
_entry.id   AF-A0A928CS85-F1
#
_cell.length_a   1.000
_cell.length_b   1.000
_cell.length_c   1.000
_cell.angle_alpha   90.00
_cell.angle_beta   90.00
_cell.angle_gamma   90.00
#
_symmetry.space_group_name_H-M   'P 1'
#
loop_
_entity.id
_entity.type
_entity.pdbx_description
1 polymer ?
#
loop_
_entity_poly.entity_id
_entity_poly.type
_entity_poly.pdbx_seq_one_letter_code
_entity_poly.pdbx_strand_id
1 'polypeptide(L)'
;KVDGGPGLVLISLTGIFNHLPGGRFLGALFFLFLSIASLTTVIAVFENIIAFMMDEWHFSRGKAALINFLTVGLLSFPCLLGYNLWKNVHPLGGKSTILDFEDWLVSDLCLPLGSLAVVIFCVWNIGWKWKSFLAEANTGKGIRFPAWIKYYLVIVLPLLIFYLFAMGIYNRFFL
;
A
#
# COMPACT_ATOMS: atom_id res chain seq x y z
N LYS A 1 23.67 4.60 12.52
CA LYS A 1 22.44 4.26 11.76
C LYS A 1 21.62 5.54 11.70
N VAL A 2 21.28 6.01 10.50
CA VAL A 2 20.49 7.24 10.34
C VAL A 2 19.04 6.86 10.61
N ASP A 3 18.68 6.88 11.89
CA ASP A 3 17.38 6.46 12.43
C ASP A 3 16.33 7.54 12.15
N GLY A 4 15.99 7.72 10.89
CA GLY A 4 14.98 8.68 10.49
C GLY A 4 13.74 7.95 10.00
N GLY A 5 12.79 7.73 10.90
CA GLY A 5 11.46 7.23 10.55
C GLY A 5 10.67 8.21 9.63
N PRO A 6 9.33 8.13 9.62
CA PRO A 6 8.49 8.89 8.68
C PRO A 6 8.76 10.41 8.65
N GLY A 7 9.25 10.99 9.76
CA GLY A 7 9.59 12.40 9.86
C GLY A 7 10.92 12.83 9.22
N LEU A 8 11.79 11.91 8.79
CA LEU A 8 13.11 12.26 8.24
C LEU A 8 13.01 13.03 6.93
N VAL A 9 12.05 12.66 6.09
CA VAL A 9 11.78 13.34 4.83
C VAL A 9 11.42 14.80 5.12
N LEU A 10 10.56 15.04 6.12
CA LEU A 10 10.15 16.37 6.55
C LEU A 10 11.33 17.18 7.10
N ILE A 11 12.15 16.60 7.99
CA ILE A 11 13.30 17.27 8.60
C ILE A 11 14.39 17.57 7.56
N SER A 12 14.67 16.62 6.66
CA SER A 12 15.71 16.77 5.65
C SER A 12 15.31 17.77 4.57
N LEU A 13 14.06 17.71 4.08
CA LEU A 13 13.55 18.67 3.09
C LEU A 13 13.42 20.07 3.66
N THR A 14 12.91 20.23 4.90
CA THR A 14 12.87 21.55 5.55
C THR A 14 14.27 22.12 5.79
N GLY A 15 15.25 21.27 6.12
CA GLY A 15 16.67 21.65 6.17
C GLY A 15 17.19 22.19 4.83
N ILE A 16 16.91 21.50 3.72
CA ILE A 16 17.32 21.92 2.38
C ILE A 16 16.63 23.24 1.98
N PHE A 17 15.34 23.39 2.26
CA PHE A 17 14.60 24.62 1.95
C PHE A 17 15.10 25.83 2.74
N ASN A 18 15.62 25.66 3.96
CA ASN A 18 16.22 26.76 4.71
C ASN A 18 17.54 27.28 4.11
N HIS A 19 18.25 26.44 3.36
CA HIS A 19 19.50 26.83 2.68
C HIS A 19 19.27 27.43 1.29
N LEU A 20 18.05 27.34 0.74
CA LEU A 20 17.70 27.88 -0.57
C LEU A 20 17.19 29.34 -0.46
N PRO A 21 17.67 30.27 -1.32
CA PRO A 21 17.11 31.61 -1.38
C PRO A 21 15.65 31.52 -1.86
N GLY A 22 14.71 32.04 -1.05
CA GLY A 22 13.27 31.90 -1.32
C GLY A 22 12.67 30.53 -0.96
N GLY A 23 13.40 29.67 -0.24
CA GLY A 23 12.97 28.31 0.07
C GLY A 23 11.68 28.19 0.89
N ARG A 24 11.22 29.24 1.57
CA ARG A 24 9.87 29.28 2.17
C ARG A 24 8.75 29.16 1.13
N PHE A 25 8.89 29.83 -0.02
CA PHE A 25 7.90 29.76 -1.09
C PHE A 25 7.92 28.40 -1.80
N LEU A 26 9.12 27.90 -2.10
CA LEU A 26 9.30 26.57 -2.70
C LEU A 26 8.85 25.44 -1.76
N GLY A 27 9.14 25.55 -0.47
CA GLY A 27 8.68 24.62 0.55
C GLY A 27 7.16 24.61 0.68
N ALA A 28 6.51 25.78 0.66
CA ALA A 28 5.05 25.88 0.68
C ALA A 28 4.41 25.21 -0.56
N LEU A 29 4.98 25.43 -1.75
CA LEU A 29 4.51 24.80 -2.98
C LEU A 29 4.72 23.28 -2.97
N PHE A 30 5.86 22.81 -2.46
CA PHE A 30 6.15 21.39 -2.30
C PHE A 30 5.14 20.69 -1.38
N PHE A 31 4.88 21.27 -0.20
CA PHE A 31 3.90 20.71 0.73
C PHE A 31 2.48 20.73 0.15
N LEU A 32 2.11 21.77 -0.60
CA LEU A 32 0.83 21.81 -1.31
C LEU A 32 0.68 20.63 -2.28
N PHE A 33 1.68 20.39 -3.14
CA PHE A 33 1.65 19.26 -4.06
C PHE A 33 1.71 17.92 -3.36
N LEU A 34 2.49 17.79 -2.29
CA LEU A 34 2.54 16.58 -1.48
C LEU A 34 1.18 16.27 -0.84
N SER A 35 0.48 17.28 -0.31
CA SER A 35 -0.87 17.12 0.24
C SER A 35 -1.88 16.72 -0.82
N ILE A 36 -1.86 17.35 -2.01
CA ILE A 36 -2.76 16.99 -3.11
C ILE A 36 -2.49 15.54 -3.55
N ALA A 37 -1.23 15.17 -3.75
CA ALA A 37 -0.85 13.81 -4.13
C ALA A 37 -1.32 12.79 -3.08
N SER A 38 -1.06 13.05 -1.80
CA SER A 38 -1.51 12.18 -0.70
C SER A 38 -3.03 12.10 -0.60
N LEU A 39 -3.76 13.18 -0.86
CA LEU A 39 -5.23 13.16 -0.85
C LEU A 39 -5.78 12.27 -1.98
N THR A 40 -5.20 12.35 -3.17
CA THR A 40 -5.65 11.53 -4.31
C THR A 40 -5.45 10.04 -4.09
N THR A 41 -4.34 9.63 -3.47
CA THR A 41 -4.09 8.20 -3.17
C THR A 41 -5.04 7.67 -2.10
N VAL A 42 -5.29 8.45 -1.05
CA VAL A 42 -6.23 8.08 0.02
C VAL A 42 -7.64 7.95 -0.55
N ILE A 43 -8.11 8.91 -1.37
CA ILE A 43 -9.44 8.83 -2.00
C ILE A 43 -9.57 7.55 -2.84
N ALA A 44 -8.56 7.18 -3.61
CA ALA A 44 -8.59 5.95 -4.42
C ALA A 44 -8.70 4.68 -3.56
N VAL A 45 -8.00 4.62 -2.41
CA VAL A 45 -8.10 3.50 -1.48
C VAL A 45 -9.48 3.44 -0.83
N PHE A 46 -10.02 4.57 -0.40
CA PHE A 46 -11.38 4.66 0.18
C PHE A 46 -12.44 4.21 -0.83
N GLU A 47 -12.36 4.67 -2.09
CA GLU A 47 -13.32 4.28 -3.12
C GLU A 47 -13.28 2.78 -3.40
N ASN A 48 -12.10 2.14 -3.37
CA ASN A 48 -11.99 0.69 -3.54
C ASN A 48 -12.72 -0.08 -2.43
N ILE A 49 -12.61 0.37 -1.17
CA ILE A 49 -13.31 -0.28 -0.05
C ILE A 49 -14.82 0.00 -0.14
N ILE A 50 -15.22 1.22 -0.50
CA ILE A 50 -16.64 1.57 -0.69
C ILE A 50 -17.25 0.71 -1.81
N ALA A 51 -16.55 0.53 -2.94
CA ALA A 51 -16.99 -0.33 -4.03
C ALA A 51 -17.20 -1.77 -3.54
N PHE A 52 -16.25 -2.34 -2.79
CA PHE A 52 -16.40 -3.66 -2.18
C PHE A 52 -17.63 -3.76 -1.26
N MET A 53 -17.87 -2.76 -0.41
CA MET A 53 -19.05 -2.74 0.47
C MET A 53 -20.38 -2.59 -0.29
N MET A 54 -20.38 -1.90 -1.44
CA MET A 54 -21.57 -1.77 -2.28
C MET A 54 -21.85 -3.05 -3.06
N ASP A 55 -20.82 -3.72 -3.57
CA ASP A 55 -20.96 -4.93 -4.39
C ASP A 55 -21.32 -6.15 -3.54
N GLU A 56 -20.65 -6.34 -2.39
CA GLU A 56 -20.83 -7.53 -1.55
C GLU A 56 -21.93 -7.36 -0.49
N TRP A 57 -22.01 -6.19 0.16
CA TRP A 57 -22.98 -5.93 1.23
C TRP A 57 -24.19 -5.10 0.78
N HIS A 58 -24.25 -4.70 -0.49
CA HIS A 58 -25.37 -3.94 -1.08
C HIS A 58 -25.73 -2.66 -0.31
N PHE A 59 -24.74 -2.03 0.34
CA PHE A 59 -24.95 -0.77 1.04
C PHE A 59 -25.09 0.40 0.06
N SER A 60 -25.83 1.44 0.46
CA SER A 60 -25.85 2.69 -0.29
C SER A 60 -24.54 3.44 -0.12
N ARG A 61 -24.09 4.14 -1.17
CA ARG A 61 -22.78 4.85 -1.21
C ARG A 61 -22.54 5.73 0.02
N GLY A 62 -23.55 6.50 0.45
CA GLY A 62 -23.44 7.38 1.61
C GLY A 62 -23.25 6.63 2.93
N LYS A 63 -23.91 5.46 3.10
CA LYS A 63 -23.73 4.62 4.29
C LYS A 63 -22.36 3.95 4.30
N ALA A 64 -21.93 3.40 3.16
CA ALA A 64 -20.61 2.78 3.01
C ALA A 64 -19.48 3.78 3.28
N ALA A 65 -19.57 5.01 2.77
CA ALA A 65 -18.59 6.06 3.02
C ALA A 65 -18.50 6.46 4.51
N LEU A 66 -19.66 6.59 5.18
CA LEU A 66 -19.68 6.93 6.61
C LEU A 66 -19.08 5.82 7.48
N ILE A 67 -19.45 4.56 7.21
CA ILE A 67 -18.90 3.41 7.93
C ILE A 67 -17.39 3.35 7.72
N ASN A 68 -16.94 3.49 6.47
CA ASN A 68 -15.51 3.46 6.16
C ASN A 68 -14.73 4.57 6.88
N PHE A 69 -15.24 5.82 6.85
CA PHE A 69 -14.63 6.94 7.55
C PHE A 69 -14.52 6.70 9.06
N LEU A 70 -15.58 6.18 9.69
CA LEU A 70 -15.57 5.84 11.11
C LEU A 70 -14.62 4.69 11.44
N THR A 71 -14.63 3.61 10.63
CA THR A 71 -13.79 2.43 10.87
C THR A 71 -12.31 2.75 10.67
N VAL A 72 -11.93 3.38 9.56
CA VAL A 72 -10.53 3.76 9.29
C VAL A 72 -10.07 4.82 10.30
N GLY A 73 -10.93 5.78 10.63
CA GLY A 73 -10.66 6.77 11.67
C GLY A 73 -10.38 6.10 13.01
N LEU A 74 -11.24 5.16 13.44
CA LEU A 74 -11.08 4.40 14.69
C LEU A 74 -9.78 3.57 14.67
N LEU A 75 -9.47 2.92 13.56
CA LEU A 75 -8.28 2.08 13.40
C LEU A 75 -6.98 2.92 13.39
N SER A 76 -7.07 4.20 13.02
CA SER A 76 -5.93 5.14 13.06
C SER A 76 -5.59 5.63 14.48
N PHE A 77 -6.53 5.57 15.44
CA PHE A 77 -6.28 6.01 16.82
C PHE A 77 -5.18 5.18 17.52
N PRO A 78 -5.17 3.84 17.46
CA PRO A 78 -4.07 3.02 17.96
C PRO A 78 -2.70 3.46 17.43
N CYS A 79 -2.62 3.84 16.15
CA CYS A 79 -1.37 4.27 15.51
C CYS A 79 -0.92 5.63 16.03
N LEU A 80 -1.85 6.58 16.23
CA LEU A 80 -1.58 7.87 16.87
C LEU A 80 -1.13 7.71 18.34
N LEU A 81 -1.80 6.83 19.08
CA LEU A 81 -1.48 6.52 20.49
C LEU A 81 -0.13 5.83 20.62
N GLY A 82 0.26 4.99 19.66
CA GLY A 82 1.57 4.32 19.60
C GLY A 82 2.75 5.30 19.56
N TYR A 83 2.60 6.47 18.94
CA TYR A 83 3.64 7.50 18.91
C TYR A 83 3.73 8.34 20.19
N ASN A 84 2.73 8.30 21.08
CA ASN A 84 2.65 9.19 22.25
C ASN A 84 2.55 8.42 23.58
N LEU A 85 1.38 7.85 23.92
CA LEU A 85 1.08 7.22 25.21
C LEU A 85 1.46 5.73 25.27
N TRP A 86 1.38 5.02 24.14
CA TRP A 86 1.66 3.57 24.05
C TRP A 86 3.05 3.27 23.49
N LYS A 87 4.01 4.19 23.65
CA LYS A 87 5.42 3.98 23.25
C LYS A 87 6.06 2.73 23.84
N ASN A 88 5.57 2.24 24.99
CA ASN A 88 6.08 1.06 25.68
C ASN A 88 5.37 -0.24 25.28
N VAL A 89 4.29 -0.17 24.49
CA VAL A 89 3.61 -1.36 23.98
C VAL A 89 4.28 -1.72 22.66
N HIS A 90 5.25 -2.63 22.76
CA HIS A 90 5.94 -3.21 21.60
C HIS A 90 5.32 -4.59 21.31
N PRO A 91 4.21 -4.67 20.56
CA PRO A 91 3.58 -5.97 20.22
C PRO A 91 4.50 -6.91 19.43
N LEU A 92 5.64 -6.37 18.99
CA LEU A 92 6.61 -6.94 18.08
C LEU A 92 8.02 -7.08 18.69
N GLY A 93 8.25 -6.59 19.92
CA GLY A 93 9.58 -6.46 20.52
C GLY A 93 10.45 -5.34 19.92
N GLY A 94 11.41 -4.83 20.71
CA GLY A 94 12.37 -3.79 20.30
C GLY A 94 11.82 -2.35 20.38
N LYS A 95 12.24 -1.47 19.47
CA LYS A 95 11.76 -0.06 19.33
C LYS A 95 10.55 0.08 18.38
N SER A 96 9.88 -1.02 18.05
CA SER A 96 8.83 -1.03 17.01
C SER A 96 7.55 -0.34 17.50
N THR A 97 7.04 0.64 16.77
CA THR A 97 5.77 1.33 17.04
C THR A 97 4.61 0.49 16.49
N ILE A 98 3.37 0.76 16.93
CA ILE A 98 2.16 0.13 16.38
C ILE A 98 2.03 0.37 14.86
N LEU A 99 2.47 1.53 14.36
CA LEU A 99 2.50 1.80 12.91
C LEU A 99 3.45 0.86 12.17
N ASP A 100 4.62 0.55 12.74
CA ASP A 100 5.59 -0.34 12.11
C ASP A 100 5.06 -1.78 12.06
N PHE A 101 4.20 -2.17 13.01
CA PHE A 101 3.49 -3.45 12.97
C PHE A 101 2.44 -3.50 11.88
N GLU A 102 1.63 -2.45 11.76
CA GLU A 102 0.62 -2.35 10.71
C GLU A 102 1.27 -2.34 9.32
N ASP A 103 2.34 -1.56 9.14
CA ASP A 103 3.08 -1.51 7.87
C ASP A 103 3.67 -2.88 7.53
N TRP A 104 4.27 -3.59 8.48
CA TRP A 104 4.75 -4.96 8.23
C TRP A 104 3.60 -5.91 7.87
N LEU A 105 2.48 -5.86 8.62
CA LEU A 105 1.33 -6.73 8.37
C LEU A 105 0.72 -6.48 6.99
N VAL A 106 0.60 -5.23 6.57
CA VAL A 106 -0.02 -4.88 5.30
C VAL A 106 0.97 -5.01 4.14
N SER A 107 2.13 -4.36 4.24
CA SER A 107 3.10 -4.21 3.15
C SER A 107 3.93 -5.48 2.90
N ASP A 108 4.33 -6.19 3.95
CA ASP A 108 5.19 -7.37 3.82
C ASP A 108 4.41 -8.69 3.81
N LEU A 109 3.21 -8.72 4.40
CA LEU A 109 2.38 -9.93 4.48
C LEU A 109 1.16 -9.88 3.55
N CYS A 110 0.23 -8.94 3.75
CA CYS A 110 -1.03 -8.92 3.00
C CYS A 110 -0.85 -8.59 1.51
N LEU A 111 -0.05 -7.58 1.15
CA LEU A 111 0.14 -7.19 -0.25
C LEU A 111 0.83 -8.30 -1.08
N PRO A 112 1.93 -8.92 -0.63
CA PRO A 112 2.56 -10.01 -1.38
C PRO A 112 1.63 -11.21 -1.49
N LEU A 113 0.95 -11.62 -0.41
CA LEU A 113 0.00 -12.74 -0.45
C LEU A 113 -1.20 -12.45 -1.37
N GLY A 114 -1.76 -11.26 -1.31
CA GLY A 114 -2.85 -10.82 -2.19
C GLY A 114 -2.42 -10.83 -3.65
N SER A 115 -1.22 -10.32 -3.95
CA SER A 115 -0.66 -10.33 -5.30
C SER A 115 -0.41 -11.77 -5.81
N LEU A 116 0.08 -12.67 -4.94
CA LEU A 116 0.29 -14.07 -5.28
C LEU A 116 -1.03 -14.78 -5.61
N ALA A 117 -2.07 -14.55 -4.80
CA ALA A 117 -3.39 -15.13 -5.02
C ALA A 117 -3.98 -14.68 -6.37
N VAL A 118 -3.86 -13.39 -6.71
CA VAL A 118 -4.30 -12.85 -8.00
C VAL A 118 -3.51 -13.47 -9.15
N VAL A 119 -2.19 -13.55 -9.05
CA VAL A 119 -1.34 -14.13 -10.11
C VAL A 119 -1.66 -15.60 -10.33
N ILE A 120 -1.80 -16.37 -9.24
CA ILE A 120 -2.23 -17.78 -9.31
C ILE A 120 -3.62 -17.87 -9.95
N PHE A 121 -4.56 -17.00 -9.60
CA PHE A 121 -5.90 -16.99 -10.18
C PHE A 121 -5.90 -16.69 -11.69
N CYS A 122 -5.05 -15.78 -12.17
CA CYS A 122 -4.91 -15.45 -13.59
C CYS A 122 -4.25 -16.57 -14.40
N VAL A 123 -3.32 -17.31 -13.80
CA VAL A 123 -2.49 -18.32 -14.48
C VAL A 123 -3.10 -19.72 -14.41
N TRP A 124 -3.66 -20.10 -13.27
CA TRP A 124 -4.07 -21.47 -12.99
C TRP A 124 -5.33 -21.87 -13.75
N ASN A 125 -5.38 -23.13 -14.17
CA ASN A 125 -6.45 -23.70 -14.98
C ASN A 125 -7.85 -23.80 -14.30
N ILE A 126 -7.91 -23.55 -12.99
CA ILE A 126 -9.10 -23.62 -12.12
C ILE A 126 -9.72 -22.21 -11.96
N GLY A 127 -8.93 -21.15 -12.18
CA GLY A 127 -9.38 -19.75 -12.18
C GLY A 127 -9.72 -19.25 -13.59
N TRP A 128 -9.20 -18.07 -13.95
CA TRP A 128 -9.54 -17.37 -15.20
C TRP A 128 -9.02 -18.10 -16.46
N LYS A 129 -8.00 -18.97 -16.33
CA LYS A 129 -7.22 -19.56 -17.43
C LYS A 129 -6.51 -18.49 -18.28
N TRP A 130 -5.23 -18.71 -18.55
CA TRP A 130 -4.42 -17.77 -19.35
C TRP A 130 -5.04 -17.36 -20.70
N LYS A 131 -5.74 -18.28 -21.37
CA LYS A 131 -6.39 -17.99 -22.66
C LYS A 131 -7.60 -17.05 -22.52
N SER A 132 -8.41 -17.21 -21.47
CA SER A 132 -9.56 -16.31 -21.24
C SER A 132 -9.11 -15.00 -20.60
N PHE A 133 -8.01 -14.99 -19.83
CA PHE A 133 -7.36 -13.75 -19.38
C PHE A 133 -6.83 -12.94 -20.57
N LEU A 134 -6.14 -13.58 -21.51
CA LEU A 134 -5.70 -12.92 -22.74
C LEU A 134 -6.87 -12.47 -23.61
N ALA A 135 -7.98 -13.21 -23.63
CA ALA A 135 -9.17 -12.78 -24.36
C ALA A 135 -9.74 -11.49 -23.74
N GLU A 136 -9.93 -11.48 -22.41
CA GLU A 136 -10.45 -10.33 -21.67
C GLU A 136 -9.52 -9.11 -21.71
N ALA A 137 -8.21 -9.32 -21.50
CA ALA A 137 -7.20 -8.27 -21.56
C ALA A 137 -7.05 -7.67 -22.96
N ASN A 138 -7.46 -8.42 -24.00
CA ASN A 138 -7.51 -7.95 -25.38
C ASN A 138 -8.91 -7.51 -25.81
N THR A 139 -9.90 -7.51 -24.92
CA THR A 139 -11.24 -6.99 -25.19
C THR A 139 -11.17 -5.46 -25.22
N GLY A 140 -10.96 -4.89 -26.40
CA GLY A 140 -10.90 -3.44 -26.61
C GLY A 140 -10.23 -3.03 -27.93
N LYS A 141 -10.10 -1.71 -28.15
CA LYS A 141 -9.31 -1.14 -29.25
C LYS A 141 -8.00 -0.59 -28.69
N GLY A 142 -6.90 -1.32 -28.87
CA GLY A 142 -5.58 -0.94 -28.35
C GLY A 142 -4.50 -1.98 -28.66
N ILE A 143 -3.29 -1.73 -28.14
CA ILE A 143 -2.15 -2.66 -28.26
C ILE A 143 -2.51 -3.96 -27.52
N ARG A 144 -2.40 -5.09 -28.23
CA ARG A 144 -2.72 -6.40 -27.67
C ARG A 144 -1.71 -6.80 -26.62
N PHE A 145 -2.19 -7.35 -25.50
CA PHE A 145 -1.36 -7.93 -24.47
C PHE A 145 -0.56 -9.10 -25.05
N PRO A 146 0.78 -9.03 -25.03
CA PRO A 146 1.57 -9.95 -25.83
C PRO A 146 1.71 -11.30 -25.12
N ALA A 147 1.36 -12.38 -25.83
CA ALA A 147 1.21 -13.71 -25.25
C ALA A 147 2.50 -14.32 -24.66
N TRP A 148 3.67 -13.80 -25.02
CA TRP A 148 4.98 -14.25 -24.51
C TRP A 148 5.25 -13.80 -23.06
N ILE A 149 4.58 -12.74 -22.59
CA ILE A 149 4.64 -12.30 -21.19
C ILE A 149 4.09 -13.36 -20.21
N LYS A 150 3.39 -14.37 -20.72
CA LYS A 150 2.97 -15.54 -19.92
C LYS A 150 4.11 -16.08 -19.07
N TYR A 151 5.27 -16.37 -19.66
CA TYR A 151 6.38 -16.98 -18.92
C TYR A 151 6.91 -16.04 -17.82
N TYR A 152 6.92 -14.73 -18.07
CA TYR A 152 7.27 -13.74 -17.06
C TYR A 152 6.26 -13.72 -15.91
N LEU A 153 4.96 -13.69 -16.19
CA LEU A 153 3.90 -13.65 -15.16
C LEU A 153 3.76 -14.95 -14.39
N VAL A 154 4.11 -16.10 -14.99
CA VAL A 154 4.01 -17.41 -14.34
C VAL A 154 5.25 -17.75 -13.51
N ILE A 155 6.43 -17.31 -13.95
CA ILE A 155 7.71 -17.73 -13.35
C ILE A 155 8.36 -16.56 -12.61
N VAL A 156 8.61 -15.45 -13.30
CA VAL A 156 9.38 -14.33 -12.72
C VAL A 156 8.59 -13.61 -11.65
N LEU A 157 7.31 -13.33 -11.90
CA LEU A 157 6.46 -12.57 -10.97
C LEU A 157 6.21 -13.31 -9.64
N PRO A 158 5.84 -14.61 -9.61
CA PRO A 158 5.68 -15.34 -8.34
C PRO A 158 7.00 -15.54 -7.60
N LEU A 159 8.12 -15.72 -8.31
CA LEU A 159 9.44 -15.79 -7.69
C LEU A 159 9.82 -14.47 -7.02
N LEU A 160 9.56 -13.33 -7.66
CA LEU A 160 9.75 -12.01 -7.06
C LEU A 160 8.87 -11.81 -5.83
N ILE A 161 7.59 -12.18 -5.91
CA ILE A 161 6.65 -12.07 -4.77
C ILE A 161 7.11 -12.96 -3.61
N PHE A 162 7.54 -14.20 -3.89
CA PHE A 162 8.07 -15.11 -2.88
C PHE A 162 9.37 -14.58 -2.25
N TYR A 163 10.24 -13.97 -3.06
CA TYR A 163 11.44 -13.29 -2.57
C TYR A 163 11.09 -12.12 -1.65
N LEU A 164 10.14 -11.26 -2.03
CA LEU A 164 9.69 -10.14 -1.19
C LEU A 164 9.11 -10.63 0.14
N PHE A 165 8.28 -11.67 0.10
CA PHE A 165 7.71 -12.29 1.30
C PHE A 165 8.80 -12.89 2.21
N ALA A 166 9.74 -13.63 1.64
CA ALA A 166 10.87 -14.19 2.38
C ALA A 166 11.77 -13.10 2.97
N MET A 167 12.00 -12.00 2.23
CA MET A 167 12.77 -10.86 2.69
C MET A 167 12.06 -10.11 3.82
N GLY A 168 10.74 -9.90 3.73
CA GLY A 168 9.93 -9.28 4.78
C GLY A 168 9.92 -10.09 6.08
N ILE A 169 9.94 -11.43 5.99
CA ILE A 169 10.12 -12.31 7.16
C ILE A 169 11.57 -12.26 7.66
N TYR A 170 12.55 -12.37 6.78
CA TYR A 170 13.97 -12.40 7.16
C TYR A 170 14.42 -11.11 7.84
N ASN A 171 14.11 -9.95 7.25
CA ASN A 171 14.42 -8.63 7.83
C ASN A 171 13.77 -8.43 9.20
N ARG A 172 12.69 -9.14 9.50
CA ARG A 172 11.94 -9.01 10.75
C ARG A 172 12.43 -9.92 11.87
N PHE A 173 12.83 -11.16 11.54
CA PHE A 173 13.24 -12.15 12.54
C PHE A 173 14.76 -12.24 12.74
N PHE A 174 15.56 -11.83 11.75
CA PHE A 174 17.02 -12.00 11.78
C PHE A 174 17.82 -10.68 11.79
N LEU A 175 17.16 -9.52 11.67
CA LEU A 175 17.76 -8.18 11.60
C LEU A 175 17.18 -7.24 12.66
#